data_AF-A0A0M1NJ82-F1
#
_entry.id   AF-A0A0M1NJ82-F1
#
_cell.length_a   1.000
_cell.length_b   1.000
_cell.length_c   1.000
_cell.angle_alpha   90.00
_cell.angle_beta   90.00
_cell.angle_gamma   90.00
#
_symmetry.space_group_name_H-M   'P 1'
#
loop_
_entity.id
_entity.type
_entity.pdbx_description
1 polymer ?
#
loop_
_entity_poly.entity_id
_entity_poly.type
_entity_poly.pdbx_seq_one_letter_code
_entity_poly.pdbx_strand_id
1 'polypeptide(L)' 'MTTNHQIQPLTSKELDYIVDCISNETMLAKHCAAAAAASQNHALQQALLGFVSRHEQHLNTLVDSLQTHSNIAPTQPQ' A
#
# COMPACT_ATOMS: atom_id res chain seq x y z
N MET A 1 19.14 21.28 -15.84
CA MET A 1 19.04 20.02 -16.62
C MET A 1 17.83 19.27 -16.09
N THR A 2 16.76 19.23 -16.88
CA THR A 2 15.45 18.67 -16.50
C THR A 2 15.52 17.14 -16.50
N THR A 3 15.54 16.53 -15.31
CA THR A 3 15.41 15.08 -15.14
C THR A 3 13.99 14.68 -15.50
N ASN A 4 13.81 14.36 -16.78
CA ASN A 4 12.64 13.73 -17.34
C ASN A 4 12.53 12.33 -16.70
N HIS A 5 11.87 12.23 -15.55
CA HIS A 5 11.42 10.95 -14.99
C HIS A 5 10.35 10.43 -15.93
N GLN A 6 10.80 9.77 -17.01
CA GLN A 6 9.96 8.91 -17.81
C GLN A 6 9.34 7.92 -16.84
N ILE A 7 8.07 8.14 -16.52
CA ILE A 7 7.24 7.18 -15.77
C ILE A 7 7.18 5.97 -16.69
N GLN A 8 8.10 5.05 -16.49
CA GLN A 8 8.14 3.82 -17.26
C GLN A 8 6.85 3.07 -16.89
N PRO A 9 6.07 2.60 -17.89
CA PRO A 9 4.86 1.86 -17.57
C PRO A 9 5.23 0.66 -16.72
N LEU A 10 4.61 0.53 -15.55
CA LEU A 10 4.82 -0.64 -14.69
C LEU A 10 4.51 -1.90 -15.50
N THR A 11 5.44 -2.85 -15.43
CA THR A 11 5.26 -4.18 -16.00
C THR A 11 4.20 -4.95 -15.21
N SER A 12 3.58 -5.97 -15.82
CA SER A 12 2.60 -6.82 -15.13
C SER A 12 3.14 -7.39 -13.82
N LYS A 13 4.45 -7.71 -13.77
CA LYS A 13 5.11 -8.20 -12.56
C LYS A 13 5.17 -7.16 -11.44
N GLU A 14 5.34 -5.89 -11.78
CA GLU A 14 5.35 -4.81 -10.78
C GLU A 14 3.93 -4.51 -10.29
N LEU A 15 2.91 -4.65 -11.15
CA LEU A 15 1.50 -4.58 -10.74
C LEU A 15 1.14 -5.73 -9.78
N ASP A 16 1.52 -6.96 -10.11
CA ASP A 16 1.34 -8.13 -9.23
C ASP A 16 2.04 -7.91 -7.89
N TYR A 17 3.28 -7.39 -7.91
CA TYR A 17 4.01 -7.04 -6.70
C TYR A 17 3.30 -5.98 -5.85
N ILE A 18 2.71 -4.94 -6.46
CA ILE A 18 1.94 -3.94 -5.71
C ILE A 18 0.69 -4.58 -5.07
N VAL A 19 0.00 -5.47 -5.78
CA VAL A 19 -1.15 -6.21 -5.23
C VAL A 19 -0.74 -7.07 -4.02
N ASP A 20 0.41 -7.72 -4.09
CA ASP A 20 0.99 -8.45 -2.96
C ASP A 20 1.33 -7.51 -1.79
N CYS A 21 1.92 -6.35 -2.08
CA CYS A 21 2.19 -5.33 -1.06
C CYS A 21 0.91 -4.83 -0.38
N ILE A 22 -0.18 -4.61 -1.12
CA ILE A 22 -1.48 -4.20 -0.54
C ILE A 22 -2.01 -5.26 0.43
N SER A 23 -1.91 -6.54 0.04
CA SER A 23 -2.31 -7.66 0.89
C SER A 23 -1.49 -7.71 2.18
N ASN A 24 -0.17 -7.51 2.07
CA ASN A 24 0.74 -7.47 3.21
C ASN A 24 0.47 -6.28 4.13
N GLU A 25 0.31 -5.07 3.60
CA GLU A 25 0.02 -3.85 4.37
C GLU A 25 -1.32 -3.98 5.13
N THR A 26 -2.35 -4.52 4.48
CA THR A 26 -3.64 -4.79 5.12
C THR A 26 -3.52 -5.80 6.26
N MET A 27 -2.71 -6.85 6.06
CA MET A 27 -2.43 -7.84 7.09
C MET A 27 -1.68 -7.22 8.28
N LEU A 28 -0.64 -6.41 8.04
CA LEU A 28 0.11 -5.74 9.10
C LEU A 28 -0.77 -4.78 9.90
N ALA A 29 -1.62 -3.99 9.23
CA ALA A 29 -2.57 -3.10 9.90
C ALA A 29 -3.49 -3.87 10.87
N LYS A 30 -4.05 -5.00 10.42
CA LYS A 30 -4.91 -5.87 11.26
C LYS A 30 -4.15 -6.44 12.46
N HIS A 31 -2.91 -6.87 12.27
CA HIS A 31 -2.08 -7.36 13.37
C HIS A 31 -1.75 -6.26 14.38
N CYS A 32 -1.43 -5.05 13.92
CA CYS A 32 -1.20 -3.92 14.80
C CYS A 32 -2.45 -3.56 15.60
N ALA A 33 -3.63 -3.54 14.96
CA ALA A 33 -4.90 -3.29 15.64
C ALA A 33 -5.23 -4.38 16.68
N ALA A 34 -5.04 -5.66 16.33
CA ALA A 34 -5.25 -6.78 17.24
C ALA A 34 -4.28 -6.75 18.43
N ALA A 35 -2.99 -6.49 18.18
CA ALA A 35 -1.98 -6.35 19.21
C ALA A 35 -2.24 -5.15 20.11
N ALA A 36 -2.73 -4.02 19.56
CA ALA A 36 -3.11 -2.85 20.32
C ALA A 36 -4.28 -3.15 21.26
N ALA A 37 -5.28 -3.92 20.79
CA ALA A 37 -6.43 -4.34 21.57
C ALA A 37 -6.07 -5.36 22.66
N ALA A 38 -5.09 -6.23 22.42
CA ALA A 38 -4.62 -7.22 23.39
C ALA A 38 -3.61 -6.65 24.41
N SER A 39 -2.97 -5.52 24.10
CA SER A 39 -1.95 -4.90 24.95
C SER A 39 -2.57 -4.12 26.11
N GLN A 40 -2.05 -4.34 27.32
CA GLN A 40 -2.35 -3.52 28.51
C GLN A 40 -1.40 -2.32 28.66
N ASN A 41 -0.34 -2.25 27.84
CA ASN A 41 0.60 -1.14 27.86
C ASN A 41 0.11 0.00 26.95
N HIS A 42 -0.24 1.13 27.55
CA HIS A 42 -0.75 2.31 26.83
C HIS A 42 0.25 2.90 25.83
N ALA A 43 1.55 2.92 26.13
CA ALA A 43 2.55 3.43 25.19
C ALA A 43 2.67 2.53 23.96
N LEU A 44 2.62 1.21 24.16
CA LEU A 44 2.61 0.24 23.07
C LEU A 44 1.32 0.35 22.24
N GLN A 45 0.17 0.51 22.88
CA GLN A 45 -1.11 0.71 22.19
C GLN A 45 -1.07 1.94 21.27
N GLN A 46 -0.58 3.08 21.77
CA GLN A 46 -0.45 4.30 20.97
C GLN A 46 0.51 4.11 19.79
N ALA A 47 1.64 3.44 20.01
CA ALA A 47 2.59 3.14 18.93
C ALA A 47 1.94 2.26 17.84
N LEU A 48 1.24 1.20 18.24
CA LEU A 48 0.55 0.28 17.33
C LEU A 48 -0.57 0.96 16.54
N LEU A 49 -1.36 1.82 17.18
CA LEU A 49 -2.37 2.64 16.48
C LEU A 49 -1.70 3.62 15.48
N GLY A 50 -0.55 4.18 15.84
CA GLY A 50 0.25 5.00 14.92
C GLY A 50 0.83 4.19 13.74
N PHE A 51 1.09 2.90 13.91
CA PHE A 51 1.46 2.01 12.80
C PHE A 51 0.26 1.69 11.92
N VAL A 52 -0.93 1.44 12.48
CA VAL A 52 -2.17 1.24 11.70
C VAL A 52 -2.40 2.41 10.74
N SER A 53 -2.35 3.64 11.24
CA SER A 53 -2.55 4.83 10.40
C SER A 53 -1.50 4.96 9.29
N ARG A 54 -0.24 4.58 9.55
CA ARG A 54 0.81 4.55 8.52
C ARG A 54 0.56 3.49 7.46
N HIS A 55 0.15 2.28 7.86
CA HIS A 55 -0.21 1.22 6.91
C HIS A 55 -1.40 1.64 6.02
N GLU A 56 -2.39 2.37 6.57
CA GLU A 56 -3.48 2.94 5.77
C GLU A 56 -2.99 4.00 4.76
N GLN A 57 -2.01 4.84 5.13
CA GLN A 57 -1.40 5.78 4.19
C GLN A 57 -0.62 5.06 3.07
N HIS A 58 0.09 3.98 3.39
CA HIS A 58 0.78 3.17 2.40
C HIS A 58 -0.22 2.51 1.44
N LEU A 59 -1.32 1.96 1.97
CA LEU A 59 -2.39 1.38 1.17
C LEU A 59 -2.96 2.38 0.17
N ASN A 60 -3.25 3.61 0.61
CA ASN A 60 -3.73 4.66 -0.31
C ASN A 60 -2.72 4.95 -1.43
N THR A 61 -1.42 5.01 -1.11
CA THR A 61 -0.35 5.22 -2.10
C THR A 61 -0.25 4.06 -3.10
N LEU A 62 -0.33 2.81 -2.62
CA LEU A 62 -0.28 1.62 -3.47
C LEU A 62 -1.51 1.52 -4.37
N VAL A 63 -2.69 1.83 -3.85
CA VAL A 63 -3.93 1.86 -4.62
C VAL A 63 -3.90 2.97 -5.68
N ASP A 64 -3.45 4.18 -5.33
CA ASP A 64 -3.32 5.29 -6.28
C ASP A 64 -2.32 4.95 -7.40
N SER A 65 -1.23 4.25 -7.05
CA SER A 65 -0.28 3.71 -8.02
C SER A 65 -0.94 2.68 -8.95
N LEU A 66 -1.74 1.75 -8.43
CA LEU A 66 -2.49 0.82 -9.29
C LEU A 66 -3.51 1.52 -10.17
N GLN A 67 -4.24 2.50 -9.66
CA GLN A 67 -5.28 3.22 -10.40
C GLN A 67 -4.68 4.05 -11.54
N THR A 68 -3.57 4.73 -11.27
CA THR A 68 -2.83 5.52 -12.27
C THR A 68 -2.37 4.63 -13.44
N HIS A 69 -1.95 3.39 -13.17
CA HIS A 69 -1.52 2.44 -14.20
C HIS A 69 -2.66 1.64 -14.84
N SER A 70 -3.75 1.38 -14.12
CA SER A 70 -4.96 0.73 -14.66
C SER A 70 -5.66 1.60 -15.72
N ASN A 71 -5.54 2.93 -15.60
CA ASN A 71 -6.07 3.88 -16.58
C ASN A 71 -5.16 4.06 -17.82
N ILE A 72 -3.95 3.50 -17.80
CA ILE A 72 -3.00 3.49 -18.94
C ILE A 72 -3.01 2.13 -19.64
N ALA A 73 -3.45 1.06 -18.96
CA ALA A 73 -3.74 -0.19 -19.62
C ALA A 73 -4.89 0.06 -20.61
N PRO A 74 -4.65 0.02 -21.93
CA PRO A 74 -5.75 0.03 -22.87
C PRO A 74 -6.62 -1.16 -22.47
N THR A 75 -7.92 -0.90 -22.33
CA THR A 75 -8.92 -1.95 -22.52
C THR A 75 -8.40 -2.84 -23.64
N GLN A 76 -8.11 -4.10 -23.32
CA GLN A 76 -7.85 -5.09 -24.33
C GLN A 76 -9.21 -5.38 -24.99
N PRO A 77 -9.40 -4.97 -26.25
CA PRO A 77 -10.06 -5.85 -27.18
C PRO A 77 -9.10 -6.12 -28.32
N GLN A 78 -8.63 -7.37 -28.42
CA GLN A 78 -8.74 -8.24 -29.59
C GLN A 78 -8.44 -9.68 -29.15
#